data_AF-A0AAN3KTU3-F1
#
_entry.id   AF-A0AAN3KTU3-F1
#
_cell.length_a   1.000
_cell.length_b   1.000
_cell.length_c   1.000
_cell.angle_alpha   90.00
_cell.angle_beta   90.00
_cell.angle_gamma   90.00
#
_symmetry.space_group_name_H-M   'P 1'
#
loop_
_entity.id
_entity.type
_entity.pdbx_description
1 polymer ?
#
loop_
_entity_poly.entity_id
_entity_poly.type
_entity_poly.pdbx_seq_one_letter_code
_entity_poly.pdbx_strand_id
1 'polypeptide(L)'
;IRYNDNIVGYGSRELRVETISCWLARLVIVNKHYSHRFVNNSYLHLGIFSERELVGVMQWGYALNPNSGARVVTGTQNREYMELNRLWLHDCMPRNSESRAISYALKLIRQLYPQVQWVQS
;
A
#
# COMPACT_ATOMS: atom_id res chain seq x y z
N ILE A 1 7.47 -13.13 0.57
CA ILE A 1 8.33 -13.09 -0.63
C ILE A 1 9.62 -12.39 -0.23
N ARG A 2 10.77 -13.01 -0.49
CA ARG A 2 12.07 -12.48 -0.11
C ARG A 2 12.96 -12.30 -1.35
N TYR A 3 13.78 -11.26 -1.33
CA TYR A 3 14.83 -11.00 -2.31
C TYR A 3 16.09 -10.57 -1.56
N ASN A 4 17.20 -11.26 -1.76
CA ASN A 4 18.46 -11.06 -1.02
C ASN A 4 18.23 -10.92 0.50
N ASP A 5 17.57 -11.91 1.09
CA ASP A 5 17.15 -11.99 2.50
C ASP A 5 16.17 -10.92 3.00
N ASN A 6 15.90 -9.88 2.22
CA ASN A 6 14.93 -8.84 2.56
C ASN A 6 13.51 -9.27 2.21
N ILE A 7 12.55 -8.98 3.09
CA ILE A 7 11.14 -9.14 2.79
C ILE A 7 10.75 -8.06 1.78
N VAL A 8 10.22 -8.46 0.63
CA VAL A 8 9.79 -7.53 -0.43
C VAL A 8 8.32 -7.66 -0.77
N GLY A 9 7.62 -8.67 -0.25
CA GLY A 9 6.23 -8.90 -0.60
C GLY A 9 5.53 -9.98 0.22
N TYR A 10 4.21 -10.07 0.04
CA TYR A 10 3.35 -11.05 0.70
C TYR A 10 2.26 -11.54 -0.27
N GLY A 11 1.95 -12.84 -0.25
CA GLY A 11 0.90 -13.45 -1.05
C GLY A 11 1.36 -14.69 -1.80
N SER A 12 0.63 -15.04 -2.85
CA SER A 12 0.87 -16.20 -3.72
C SER A 12 0.98 -15.78 -5.19
N ARG A 13 1.15 -16.75 -6.08
CA ARG A 13 1.22 -16.49 -7.53
C ARG A 13 -0.07 -15.88 -8.08
N GLU A 14 -1.22 -16.34 -7.58
CA GLU A 14 -2.56 -15.86 -7.95
C GLU A 14 -2.77 -14.39 -7.58
N LEU A 15 -2.35 -13.99 -6.38
CA LEU A 15 -2.40 -12.61 -5.93
C LEU A 15 -1.31 -12.38 -4.89
N ARG A 16 -0.52 -11.34 -5.10
CA ARG A 16 0.48 -10.89 -4.14
C ARG A 16 0.66 -9.39 -4.21
N VAL A 17 1.21 -8.85 -3.14
CA VAL A 17 1.69 -7.48 -3.08
C VAL A 17 3.20 -7.49 -2.94
N GLU A 18 3.88 -6.63 -3.68
CA GLU A 18 5.33 -6.48 -3.61
C GLU A 18 5.71 -5.00 -3.62
N THR A 19 6.81 -4.66 -2.96
CA THR A 19 7.36 -3.31 -2.98
C THR A 19 7.77 -2.95 -4.40
N ILE A 20 7.33 -1.78 -4.87
CA ILE A 20 7.72 -1.22 -6.17
C ILE A 20 8.37 0.15 -5.99
N SER A 21 9.05 0.64 -7.02
CA SER A 21 9.62 1.98 -6.99
C SER A 21 8.52 3.04 -6.91
N CYS A 22 8.83 4.15 -6.21
CA CYS A 22 7.95 5.32 -6.14
C CYS A 22 7.58 5.84 -7.54
N TRP A 23 8.53 5.81 -8.47
CA TRP A 23 8.31 6.22 -9.86
C TRP A 23 7.24 5.37 -10.54
N LEU A 24 7.32 4.04 -10.46
CA LEU A 24 6.35 3.14 -11.07
C LEU A 24 4.95 3.34 -10.46
N ALA A 25 4.88 3.46 -9.13
CA ALA A 25 3.62 3.68 -8.45
C ALA A 25 2.96 5.00 -8.88
N ARG A 26 3.73 6.10 -8.95
CA ARG A 26 3.23 7.40 -9.41
C ARG A 26 2.79 7.35 -10.87
N LEU A 27 3.55 6.70 -11.73
CA LEU A 27 3.20 6.53 -13.15
C LEU A 27 1.83 5.85 -13.29
N VAL A 28 1.62 4.74 -12.58
CA VAL A 28 0.34 4.02 -12.63
C VAL A 28 -0.80 4.87 -12.06
N ILE A 29 -0.63 5.50 -10.90
CA ILE A 29 -1.67 6.31 -10.27
C ILE A 29 -2.09 7.49 -11.17
N VAL A 30 -1.15 8.20 -11.77
CA VAL A 30 -1.48 9.33 -12.67
C VAL A 30 -2.28 8.86 -13.89
N ASN A 31 -1.95 7.69 -14.43
CA ASN A 31 -2.57 7.19 -15.66
C ASN A 31 -3.89 6.42 -15.43
N LYS A 32 -4.07 5.79 -14.25
CA LYS A 32 -5.11 4.79 -14.04
C LYS A 32 -6.05 5.07 -12.87
N HIS A 33 -5.60 5.78 -11.85
CA HIS A 33 -6.47 6.13 -10.72
C HIS A 33 -7.43 7.26 -11.12
N TYR A 34 -8.69 7.19 -10.71
CA TYR A 34 -9.74 8.16 -11.07
C TYR A 34 -9.37 9.62 -10.77
N SER A 35 -8.51 9.85 -9.77
CA SER A 35 -8.09 11.21 -9.38
C SER A 35 -6.95 11.77 -10.22
N HIS A 36 -6.23 10.93 -10.98
CA HIS A 36 -5.02 11.29 -11.74
C HIS A 36 -3.93 12.02 -10.93
N ARG A 37 -3.98 11.95 -9.59
CA ARG A 37 -3.10 12.69 -8.67
C ARG A 37 -2.57 11.75 -7.60
N PHE A 38 -1.25 11.56 -7.57
CA PHE A 38 -0.58 10.87 -6.46
C PHE A 38 -0.41 11.79 -5.25
N VAL A 39 -0.06 11.21 -4.09
CA VAL A 39 0.24 11.98 -2.87
C VAL A 39 1.75 12.03 -2.65
N ASN A 40 2.29 13.24 -2.48
CA ASN A 40 3.74 13.46 -2.35
C ASN A 40 4.35 12.87 -1.07
N ASN A 41 3.57 12.76 0.01
CA ASN A 41 4.03 12.28 1.32
C ASN A 41 3.94 10.75 1.49
N SER A 42 3.59 10.01 0.41
CA SER A 42 3.61 8.54 0.41
C SER A 42 5.04 8.01 0.36
N TYR A 43 5.33 6.98 1.16
CA TYR A 43 6.68 6.44 1.33
C TYR A 43 6.77 4.91 1.20
N LEU A 44 5.63 4.21 1.25
CA LEU A 44 5.56 2.79 0.92
C LEU A 44 4.68 2.62 -0.32
N HIS A 45 5.24 1.98 -1.34
CA HIS A 45 4.55 1.74 -2.60
C HIS A 45 4.52 0.25 -2.89
N LEU A 46 3.31 -0.27 -3.11
CA LEU A 46 3.10 -1.69 -3.36
C LEU A 46 2.45 -1.86 -4.73
N GLY A 47 3.01 -2.74 -5.54
CA GLY A 47 2.34 -3.29 -6.72
C GLY A 47 1.48 -4.48 -6.31
N ILE A 48 0.30 -4.59 -6.90
CA ILE A 48 -0.58 -5.75 -6.79
C ILE A 48 -0.35 -6.57 -8.05
N PHE A 49 0.10 -7.80 -7.87
CA PHE A 49 0.43 -8.70 -8.97
C PHE A 49 -0.47 -9.92 -8.99
N SER A 50 -0.94 -10.26 -10.19
CA SER A 50 -1.53 -11.56 -10.51
C SER A 50 -0.63 -12.22 -11.54
N GLU A 51 -0.11 -13.40 -11.23
CA GLU A 51 0.87 -14.06 -12.08
C GLU A 51 2.10 -13.17 -12.34
N ARG A 52 2.35 -12.73 -13.57
CA ARG A 52 3.44 -11.80 -13.90
C ARG A 52 2.96 -10.37 -14.12
N GLU A 53 1.65 -10.14 -14.07
CA GLU A 53 1.02 -8.88 -14.46
C GLU A 53 0.88 -7.94 -13.25
N LEU A 54 1.20 -6.68 -13.47
CA LEU A 54 0.90 -5.60 -12.51
C LEU A 54 -0.56 -5.16 -12.71
N VAL A 55 -1.43 -5.63 -11.82
CA VAL A 55 -2.88 -5.44 -11.90
C VAL A 55 -3.41 -4.38 -10.94
N GLY A 56 -2.52 -3.76 -10.14
CA GLY A 56 -2.91 -2.69 -9.24
C GLY A 56 -1.73 -2.05 -8.53
N VAL A 57 -1.97 -0.94 -7.84
CA VAL A 57 -0.98 -0.20 -7.05
C VAL A 57 -1.63 0.36 -5.80
N MET A 58 -0.92 0.27 -4.67
CA MET A 58 -1.22 0.97 -3.43
C MET A 58 -0.09 1.94 -3.06
N GLN A 59 -0.46 3.14 -2.63
CA GLN A 59 0.44 4.11 -2.01
C GLN A 59 0.05 4.29 -0.55
N TRP A 60 0.98 3.99 0.34
CA TRP A 60 0.84 4.19 1.77
C TRP A 60 1.79 5.29 2.25
N GLY A 61 1.36 6.06 3.23
CA GLY A 61 2.11 7.22 3.69
C GLY A 61 1.62 7.81 4.99
N TYR A 62 2.08 9.03 5.27
CA TYR A 62 1.51 9.84 6.35
C TYR A 62 0.07 10.23 6.01
N ALA A 63 -0.79 10.41 7.02
CA ALA A 63 -2.05 11.10 6.75
C ALA A 63 -1.78 12.53 6.26
N LEU A 64 -2.72 13.04 5.48
CA LEU A 64 -2.68 14.42 4.99
C LEU A 64 -2.58 15.45 6.13
N ASN A 65 -3.12 15.14 7.30
CA ASN A 65 -2.96 15.91 8.52
C ASN A 65 -2.28 15.05 9.58
N PRO A 66 -0.98 15.22 9.87
CA PRO A 66 -0.26 14.42 10.86
C PRO A 66 -0.91 14.38 12.25
N ASN A 67 -1.59 15.48 12.64
CA ASN A 67 -2.30 15.62 13.91
C ASN A 67 -3.68 14.92 13.92
N SER A 68 -4.12 14.29 12.83
CA SER A 68 -5.35 13.48 12.85
C SER A 68 -5.15 12.19 13.65
N GLY A 69 -3.97 11.58 13.59
CA GLY A 69 -3.71 10.29 14.25
C GLY A 69 -3.97 10.34 15.76
N ALA A 70 -3.39 11.32 16.46
CA ALA A 70 -3.59 11.51 17.90
C ALA A 70 -5.03 11.86 18.29
N ARG A 71 -5.85 12.37 17.35
CA ARG A 71 -7.28 12.65 17.57
C ARG A 71 -8.16 11.40 17.41
N VAL A 72 -7.71 10.42 16.62
CA VAL A 72 -8.43 9.16 16.43
C VAL A 72 -8.03 8.15 17.50
N VAL A 73 -6.72 7.99 17.72
CA VAL A 73 -6.15 7.10 18.74
C VAL A 73 -5.20 7.94 19.61
N THR A 74 -5.69 8.30 20.80
CA THR A 74 -4.97 9.12 21.78
C THR A 74 -3.58 8.54 22.05
N GLY A 75 -2.55 9.39 21.96
CA GLY A 75 -1.16 9.00 22.21
C GLY A 75 -0.40 8.49 20.98
N THR A 76 -1.04 8.36 19.82
CA THR A 76 -0.36 7.95 18.58
C THR A 76 0.70 8.97 18.15
N GLN A 77 1.93 8.50 17.94
CA GLN A 77 3.02 9.28 17.37
C GLN A 77 3.00 9.26 15.83
N ASN A 78 3.66 10.23 15.20
CA ASN A 78 3.66 10.42 13.74
C ASN A 78 4.15 9.23 12.90
N ARG A 79 4.88 8.27 13.49
CA ARG A 79 5.39 7.07 12.80
C ARG A 79 4.67 5.78 13.20
N GLU A 80 3.72 5.87 14.11
CA GLU A 80 2.97 4.72 14.62
C GLU A 80 1.70 4.44 13.82
N TYR A 81 1.40 5.23 12.79
CA TYR A 81 0.28 5.01 11.90
C TYR A 81 0.61 5.28 10.43
N MET A 82 -0.15 4.64 9.53
CA MET A 82 -0.06 4.84 8.07
C MET A 82 -1.45 5.04 7.48
N GLU A 83 -1.54 5.83 6.41
CA GLU A 83 -2.76 5.99 5.62
C GLU A 83 -2.58 5.37 4.22
N LEU A 84 -3.59 4.65 3.74
CA LEU A 84 -3.70 4.24 2.34
C LEU A 84 -4.08 5.46 1.51
N ASN A 85 -3.08 6.17 1.02
CA ASN A 85 -3.29 7.39 0.28
C ASN A 85 -3.94 7.14 -1.09
N ARG A 86 -3.55 6.07 -1.79
CA ARG A 86 -4.10 5.72 -3.11
C ARG A 86 -4.16 4.21 -3.28
N LEU A 87 -5.23 3.76 -3.94
CA LEU A 87 -5.42 2.38 -4.35
C LEU A 87 -6.06 2.38 -5.72
N TRP A 88 -5.39 1.74 -6.67
CA TRP A 88 -5.97 1.39 -7.96
C TRP A 88 -5.83 -0.11 -8.17
N LEU A 89 -6.91 -0.75 -8.62
CA LEU A 89 -6.93 -2.15 -9.03
C LEU A 89 -7.66 -2.22 -10.38
N HIS A 90 -7.17 -3.06 -11.28
CA HIS A 90 -7.78 -3.25 -12.58
C HIS A 90 -9.15 -3.91 -12.44
N ASP A 91 -10.15 -3.42 -13.18
CA ASP A 91 -11.54 -3.92 -13.14
C ASP A 91 -11.72 -5.37 -13.63
N CYS A 92 -10.67 -5.96 -14.19
CA CYS A 92 -10.70 -7.36 -14.64
C CYS A 92 -10.45 -8.33 -13.48
N MET A 93 -10.07 -7.81 -12.32
CA MET A 93 -9.74 -8.63 -11.16
C MET A 93 -11.01 -9.24 -10.55
N PRO A 94 -10.97 -10.52 -10.12
CA PRO A 94 -12.12 -11.16 -9.51
C PRO A 94 -12.64 -10.41 -8.28
N ARG A 95 -13.91 -10.64 -7.95
CA ARG A 95 -14.53 -10.11 -6.73
C ARG A 95 -13.68 -10.39 -5.50
N ASN A 96 -13.60 -9.42 -4.59
CA ASN A 96 -12.80 -9.44 -3.35
C ASN A 96 -11.27 -9.35 -3.53
N SER A 97 -10.75 -9.19 -4.76
CA SER A 97 -9.31 -9.02 -4.99
C SER A 97 -8.75 -7.79 -4.27
N GLU A 98 -9.53 -6.71 -4.21
CA GLU A 98 -9.15 -5.48 -3.50
C GLU A 98 -8.93 -5.74 -2.01
N SER A 99 -9.93 -6.30 -1.32
CA SER A 99 -9.85 -6.60 0.12
C SER A 99 -8.73 -7.60 0.44
N ARG A 100 -8.50 -8.58 -0.45
CA ARG A 100 -7.35 -9.51 -0.33
C ARG A 100 -6.02 -8.77 -0.45
N ALA A 101 -5.88 -7.89 -1.44
CA ALA A 101 -4.66 -7.11 -1.65
C ALA A 101 -4.37 -6.20 -0.45
N ILE A 102 -5.39 -5.52 0.10
CA ILE A 102 -5.27 -4.75 1.34
C ILE A 102 -4.81 -5.67 2.48
N SER A 103 -5.45 -6.82 2.70
CA SER A 103 -5.05 -7.78 3.74
C SER A 103 -3.57 -8.19 3.62
N TYR A 104 -3.09 -8.43 2.41
CA TYR A 104 -1.69 -8.78 2.15
C TYR A 104 -0.75 -7.59 2.41
N ALA A 105 -1.15 -6.38 2.02
CA ALA A 105 -0.41 -5.16 2.34
C ALA A 105 -0.27 -4.97 3.85
N LEU A 106 -1.32 -5.18 4.65
CA LEU A 106 -1.25 -5.07 6.10
C LEU A 106 -0.28 -6.08 6.73
N LYS A 107 -0.23 -7.31 6.20
CA LYS A 107 0.73 -8.32 6.65
C LYS A 107 2.16 -7.95 6.29
N LEU A 108 2.37 -7.37 5.11
CA LEU A 108 3.67 -6.87 4.69
C LEU A 108 4.11 -5.64 5.52
N ILE A 109 3.20 -4.70 5.77
CA ILE A 109 3.46 -3.50 6.60
C ILE A 109 3.90 -3.90 7.99
N ARG A 110 3.23 -4.87 8.65
CA ARG A 110 3.66 -5.38 9.95
C ARG A 110 5.09 -5.92 9.96
N GLN A 111 5.57 -6.44 8.83
CA GLN A 111 6.93 -6.96 8.70
C GLN A 111 7.96 -5.86 8.39
N LEU A 112 7.59 -4.88 7.56
CA LEU A 112 8.49 -3.80 7.11
C LEU A 112 8.56 -2.61 8.08
N TYR A 113 7.46 -2.33 8.77
CA TYR A 113 7.28 -1.19 9.66
C TYR A 113 6.67 -1.66 10.99
N PRO A 114 7.41 -2.41 11.82
CA PRO A 114 6.91 -2.97 13.08
C PRO A 114 6.45 -1.90 14.09
N GLN A 115 6.90 -0.65 13.95
CA GLN A 115 6.44 0.50 14.74
C GLN A 115 5.02 0.96 14.41
N VAL A 116 4.48 0.59 13.24
CA VAL A 116 3.13 0.98 12.81
C VAL A 116 2.11 0.11 13.56
N GLN A 117 1.32 0.76 14.40
CA GLN A 117 0.33 0.13 15.27
C GLN A 117 -1.04 0.00 14.60
N TRP A 118 -1.40 0.97 13.77
CA TRP A 118 -2.68 0.98 13.07
C TRP A 118 -2.59 1.69 11.72
N VAL A 119 -3.63 1.49 10.90
CA VAL A 119 -3.71 2.09 9.57
C VAL A 119 -5.07 2.71 9.35
N GLN A 120 -5.14 3.67 8.42
CA GLN A 120 -6.36 4.29 7.93
C GLN A 120 -6.44 4.11 6.41
N SER A 121 -7.65 4.01 5.86
CA SER A 121 -7.90 4.03 4.41
C SER A 121 -8.91 5.08 4.03
#